data_AF-A0A7K2M3M7-F1
#
_entry.id   AF-A0A7K2M3M7-F1
#
_cell.length_a   1.000
_cell.length_b   1.000
_cell.length_c   1.000
_cell.angle_alpha   90.00
_cell.angle_beta   90.00
_cell.angle_gamma   90.00
#
_symmetry.space_group_name_H-M   'P 1'
#
loop_
_entity.id
_entity.type
_entity.pdbx_description
1 polymer ?
#
loop_
_entity_poly.entity_id
_entity_poly.type
_entity_poly.pdbx_seq_one_letter_code
_entity_poly.pdbx_strand_id
1 'polypeptide(L)'
;MGLRCRPVQQLEEAQVAQTFDAPAVRTWCGLALRALGRAREEIDAINVYPVADGDTGTNLYLTVESAVAAVEAVFAAHETGAGASDGLPGGPSPAEAA
;
A
#
# COMPACT_ATOMS: atom_id res chain seq x y z
N MET A 1 10.31 -3.35 -50.62
CA MET A 1 9.77 -2.48 -49.56
C MET A 1 9.08 -3.38 -48.53
N GLY A 2 9.85 -3.92 -47.57
CA GLY A 2 9.36 -4.89 -46.59
C GLY A 2 9.38 -4.28 -45.21
N LEU A 3 8.21 -3.96 -44.66
CA LEU A 3 8.08 -3.55 -43.27
C LEU A 3 8.33 -4.78 -42.40
N ARG A 4 9.50 -4.81 -41.76
CA ARG A 4 9.80 -5.80 -40.72
C ARG A 4 8.98 -5.44 -39.49
N CYS A 5 8.00 -6.27 -39.15
CA CYS A 5 7.36 -6.27 -37.84
C CYS A 5 8.48 -6.42 -36.79
N ARG A 6 8.68 -5.41 -35.94
CA ARG A 6 9.56 -5.55 -34.77
C ARG A 6 8.91 -6.57 -33.84
N PRO A 7 9.59 -7.67 -33.44
CA PRO A 7 9.06 -8.55 -32.42
C PRO A 7 8.92 -7.76 -31.10
N VAL A 8 7.92 -8.11 -30.29
CA VAL A 8 7.59 -7.52 -28.97
C VAL A 8 8.76 -7.61 -27.95
N GLN A 9 9.92 -8.15 -28.34
CA GLN A 9 11.12 -8.37 -27.54
C GLN A 9 11.91 -7.11 -27.15
N GLN A 10 11.44 -5.89 -27.45
CA GLN A 10 12.15 -4.65 -27.07
C GLN A 10 11.53 -3.91 -25.86
N LEU A 11 10.53 -4.47 -25.18
CA LEU A 11 10.04 -3.94 -23.90
C LEU A 11 10.40 -4.87 -22.73
N GLU A 12 11.57 -5.50 -22.77
CA GLU A 12 12.22 -5.98 -21.54
C GLU A 12 13.24 -4.92 -21.10
N GLU A 13 12.76 -3.69 -20.87
CA GLU A 13 13.39 -2.92 -19.81
C GLU A 13 13.21 -3.77 -18.57
N ALA A 14 14.32 -4.32 -18.05
CA ALA A 14 14.30 -5.10 -16.82
C ALA A 14 13.54 -4.28 -15.79
N GLN A 15 12.29 -4.67 -15.51
CA GLN A 15 11.49 -4.09 -14.46
C GLN A 15 12.25 -4.44 -13.19
N VAL A 16 13.14 -3.54 -12.76
CA VAL A 16 13.86 -3.68 -11.51
C VAL A 16 12.77 -3.87 -10.48
N ALA A 17 12.70 -5.05 -9.87
CA ALA A 17 11.75 -5.34 -8.82
C ALA A 17 12.05 -4.37 -7.69
N GLN A 18 11.34 -3.25 -7.65
CA GLN A 18 11.44 -2.31 -6.55
C GLN A 18 10.91 -3.05 -5.33
N THR A 19 11.73 -3.12 -4.29
CA THR A 19 11.31 -3.70 -3.02
C THR A 19 10.14 -2.88 -2.49
N PHE A 20 8.99 -3.52 -2.34
CA PHE A 20 7.80 -2.90 -1.75
C PHE A 20 7.77 -3.23 -0.26
N ASP A 21 8.63 -2.54 0.49
CA ASP A 21 8.75 -2.69 1.94
C ASP A 21 7.70 -1.85 2.70
N ALA A 22 7.63 -2.04 4.03
CA ALA A 22 6.60 -1.37 4.84
C ALA A 22 6.64 0.18 4.73
N PRO A 23 7.80 0.86 4.79
CA PRO A 23 7.86 2.30 4.55
C PRO A 23 7.40 2.72 3.14
N ALA A 24 7.73 1.93 2.12
CA ALA A 24 7.26 2.16 0.76
C ALA A 24 5.73 2.06 0.67
N VAL A 25 5.12 1.06 1.31
CA VAL A 25 3.66 0.89 1.39
C VAL A 25 3.01 2.09 2.08
N ARG A 26 3.53 2.53 3.23
CA ARG A 26 3.02 3.72 3.96
C ARG A 26 3.06 4.97 3.10
N THR A 27 4.17 5.19 2.41
CA THR A 27 4.34 6.33 1.50
C THR A 27 3.37 6.24 0.32
N TRP A 28 3.24 5.06 -0.28
CA TRP A 28 2.32 4.80 -1.39
C TRP A 28 0.86 5.05 -0.98
N CYS A 29 0.41 4.57 0.19
CA CYS A 29 -0.94 4.82 0.71
C CYS A 29 -1.23 6.32 0.83
N GLY A 30 -0.31 7.11 1.40
CA GLY A 30 -0.48 8.57 1.51
C GLY A 30 -0.45 9.31 0.15
N LEU A 31 0.32 8.83 -0.83
CA LEU A 31 0.29 9.37 -2.18
C LEU A 31 -1.01 9.03 -2.91
N ALA A 32 -1.46 7.78 -2.80
CA ALA A 32 -2.70 7.29 -3.38
C ALA A 32 -3.91 8.05 -2.82
N LEU A 33 -3.99 8.26 -1.49
CA LEU A 33 -5.08 9.01 -0.87
C LEU A 33 -5.18 10.43 -1.43
N ARG A 34 -4.04 11.13 -1.55
CA ARG A 34 -4.00 12.49 -2.12
C ARG A 34 -4.37 12.50 -3.60
N ALA A 35 -3.94 11.51 -4.37
CA ALA A 35 -4.28 11.40 -5.79
C ALA A 35 -5.78 11.15 -5.98
N LEU A 36 -6.34 10.17 -5.26
CA LEU A 36 -7.77 9.85 -5.30
C LEU A 36 -8.64 10.98 -4.77
N GLY A 37 -8.20 11.72 -3.75
CA GLY A 37 -8.92 12.91 -3.29
C GLY A 37 -9.07 13.99 -4.36
N ARG A 38 -8.10 14.12 -5.28
CA ARG A 38 -8.18 15.04 -6.43
C ARG A 38 -8.99 14.47 -7.59
N ALA A 39 -8.94 13.15 -7.80
CA ALA A 39 -9.50 12.50 -8.99
C ALA A 39 -10.92 11.92 -8.77
N ARG A 40 -11.41 11.82 -7.52
CA ARG A 40 -12.65 11.09 -7.21
C ARG A 40 -13.86 11.56 -8.02
N GLU A 41 -14.04 12.87 -8.21
CA GLU A 41 -15.16 13.42 -8.98
C GLU A 41 -15.04 13.12 -10.48
N GLU A 42 -13.82 13.14 -11.02
CA GLU A 42 -13.54 12.75 -12.41
C GLU A 42 -13.80 11.26 -12.61
N ILE A 43 -13.39 10.42 -11.65
CA ILE A 43 -13.62 8.96 -11.69
C ILE A 43 -15.12 8.65 -11.56
N ASP A 44 -15.83 9.32 -10.65
CA ASP A 44 -17.28 9.20 -10.48
C ASP A 44 -18.01 9.52 -11.80
N ALA A 45 -17.50 10.50 -12.58
CA ALA A 45 -18.06 10.88 -13.87
C ALA A 45 -17.74 9.91 -15.02
N ILE A 46 -16.71 9.06 -14.90
CA ILE A 46 -16.31 8.08 -15.93
C ILE A 46 -17.11 6.78 -15.85
N ASN A 47 -17.69 6.41 -14.70
CA ASN A 47 -18.34 5.11 -14.55
C ASN A 47 -19.58 4.98 -15.45
N VAL A 48 -19.49 4.16 -16.51
CA VAL A 48 -20.62 3.89 -17.44
C VAL A 48 -20.74 2.39 -17.73
N TYR A 49 -21.51 1.63 -16.92
CA TYR A 49 -22.44 0.56 -17.36
C TYR A 49 -23.15 -0.16 -16.18
N PRO A 50 -24.46 -0.50 -16.23
CA PRO A 50 -25.53 0.00 -17.11
C PRO A 50 -26.28 1.22 -16.52
N VAL A 51 -26.01 1.58 -15.26
CA VAL A 51 -26.46 2.83 -14.62
C VAL A 51 -25.24 3.41 -13.93
N ALA A 52 -24.86 4.65 -14.27
CA ALA A 52 -23.82 5.35 -13.52
C ALA A 52 -24.34 5.63 -12.12
N ASP A 53 -23.83 4.92 -11.12
CA ASP A 53 -24.06 5.16 -9.70
C ASP A 53 -23.29 6.39 -9.19
N GLY A 54 -22.24 6.79 -9.93
CA GLY A 54 -21.49 8.02 -9.68
C GLY A 54 -20.74 8.00 -8.36
N ASP A 55 -20.40 6.80 -7.85
CA ASP A 55 -19.77 6.63 -6.55
C ASP A 55 -18.42 5.89 -6.59
N THR A 56 -17.94 5.51 -7.78
CA THR A 56 -16.73 4.69 -7.93
C THR A 56 -15.48 5.39 -7.37
N GLY A 57 -15.24 6.64 -7.74
CA GLY A 57 -14.16 7.46 -7.21
C GLY A 57 -14.29 7.71 -5.72
N THR A 58 -15.51 7.94 -5.24
CA THR A 58 -15.80 8.07 -3.81
C THR A 58 -15.48 6.78 -3.04
N ASN A 59 -15.91 5.62 -3.54
CA ASN A 59 -15.64 4.31 -2.95
C ASN A 59 -14.13 3.99 -2.92
N LEU A 60 -13.40 4.34 -3.99
CA LEU A 60 -11.94 4.20 -4.02
C LEU A 60 -11.25 5.11 -3.00
N TYR A 61 -11.67 6.38 -2.89
CA TYR A 61 -11.14 7.30 -1.88
C TYR A 61 -11.33 6.73 -0.47
N LEU A 62 -12.53 6.30 -0.12
CA LEU A 62 -12.86 5.78 1.22
C LEU A 62 -12.10 4.47 1.53
N THR A 63 -11.92 3.62 0.52
CA THR A 63 -11.12 2.39 0.65
C THR A 63 -9.67 2.72 0.99
N VAL A 64 -9.05 3.68 0.29
CA VAL A 64 -7.67 4.07 0.54
C VAL A 64 -7.52 4.89 1.82
N GLU A 65 -8.51 5.69 2.19
CA GLU A 65 -8.55 6.39 3.48
C GLU A 65 -8.52 5.38 4.65
N SER A 66 -9.34 4.33 4.55
CA SER A 66 -9.34 3.23 5.51
C SER A 66 -8.00 2.48 5.54
N ALA A 67 -7.39 2.25 4.37
CA ALA A 67 -6.08 1.61 4.28
C ALA A 67 -4.97 2.47 4.93
N VAL A 68 -4.98 3.79 4.71
CA VAL A 68 -4.05 4.72 5.37
C VAL A 68 -4.19 4.63 6.89
N ALA A 69 -5.42 4.69 7.41
CA ALA A 69 -5.66 4.58 8.85
C ALA A 69 -5.12 3.26 9.43
N ALA A 70 -5.34 2.14 8.73
CA ALA A 70 -4.84 0.83 9.14
C ALA A 70 -3.30 0.75 9.12
N VAL A 71 -2.65 1.28 8.08
CA VAL A 71 -1.18 1.30 7.99
C VAL A 71 -0.58 2.17 9.09
N GLU A 72 -1.11 3.35 9.35
CA GLU A 72 -0.63 4.22 10.42
C GLU A 72 -0.75 3.56 11.80
N ALA A 73 -1.85 2.84 12.06
CA ALA A 73 -2.03 2.07 13.29
C ALA A 73 -0.97 0.96 13.46
N VAL A 74 -0.62 0.25 12.38
CA VAL A 74 0.42 -0.79 12.40
C VAL A 74 1.79 -0.17 12.72
N PHE A 75 2.14 0.96 12.11
CA PHE A 75 3.39 1.65 12.41
C PHE A 75 3.47 2.10 13.87
N ALA A 76 2.41 2.69 14.41
CA ALA A 76 2.34 3.07 15.82
C ALA A 76 2.49 1.87 16.78
N ALA A 77 1.90 0.71 16.43
CA ALA A 77 2.04 -0.52 17.20
C ALA A 77 3.49 -1.07 17.17
N HIS A 78 4.20 -0.95 16.05
CA HIS A 78 5.59 -1.37 15.95
C HIS A 78 6.55 -0.44 16.71
N GLU A 79 6.31 0.88 16.70
CA GLU A 79 7.09 1.85 17.47
C GLU A 79 6.96 1.60 18.99
N THR A 80 5.75 1.25 19.46
CA THR A 80 5.51 0.94 20.88
C THR A 80 6.04 -0.43 21.31
N GLY A 81 5.99 -1.44 20.43
CA GLY A 81 6.55 -2.77 20.69
C GLY A 81 8.08 -2.84 20.68
N ALA A 82 8.74 -2.02 19.85
CA ALA A 82 10.20 -1.94 19.81
C ALA A 82 10.82 -1.38 21.11
N GLY A 83 10.07 -0.54 21.85
CA GLY A 83 10.50 -0.02 23.15
C GLY A 83 10.42 -1.03 24.30
N ALA A 84 9.76 -2.17 24.12
CA ALA A 84 9.59 -3.18 25.17
C ALA A 84 10.67 -4.29 25.15
N SER A 85 11.37 -4.48 24.02
CA SER A 85 12.39 -5.52 23.87
C SER A 85 13.79 -5.14 24.40
N ASP A 86 14.02 -3.90 24.84
CA ASP A 86 15.34 -3.42 25.26
C ASP A 86 15.51 -3.35 26.79
N GLY A 87 14.62 -4.01 27.57
CA GLY A 87 14.50 -3.75 29.00
C GLY A 87 14.08 -4.90 29.92
N LEU A 88 14.42 -6.16 29.64
CA LEU A 88 14.31 -7.22 30.66
C LEU A 88 15.69 -7.83 31.01
N PRO A 89 16.22 -7.64 32.24
CA PRO A 89 17.27 -8.51 32.74
C PRO A 89 16.69 -9.92 32.93
N GLY A 90 17.46 -10.94 32.50
CA GLY A 90 17.03 -12.32 32.43
C GLY A 90 16.32 -12.82 33.69
N GLY A 91 15.05 -13.20 33.54
CA GLY A 91 14.31 -13.93 34.56
C GLY A 91 14.76 -15.39 34.65
N PRO A 92 14.62 -16.04 35.82
CA PRO A 92 15.20 -17.35 36.06
C PRO A 92 14.57 -18.44 35.19
N SER A 93 15.43 -19.37 34.76
CA SER A 93 15.09 -20.54 33.96
C SER A 93 14.22 -21.52 34.76
N PRO A 94 13.35 -22.34 34.12
CA PRO A 94 12.45 -23.30 34.79
C PRO A 94 13.14 -24.39 35.65
N ALA A 95 14.46 -24.41 35.71
CA ALA A 95 15.23 -25.37 36.49
C ALA A 95 15.26 -25.10 38.00
N GLU A 96 14.77 -23.94 38.47
CA GLU A 96 14.88 -23.55 39.89
C GLU A 96 13.60 -23.77 40.72
N ALA A 97 12.61 -24.52 40.20
CA ALA A 97 11.35 -24.80 40.89
C ALA A 97 11.18 -26.26 41.36
N ALA A 98 12.28 -26.99 41.60
CA ALA A 98 12.26 -28.36 42.13
C ALA A 98 12.53 -28.41 43.63
#